data_AF-A0A920PU30-F1
#
_entry.id   AF-A0A920PU30-F1
#
_cell.length_a   1.000
_cell.length_b   1.000
_cell.length_c   1.000
_cell.angle_alpha   90.00
_cell.angle_beta   90.00
_cell.angle_gamma   90.00
#
_symmetry.space_group_name_H-M   'P 1'
#
loop_
_entity.id
_entity.type
_entity.pdbx_description
1 polymer ?
#
loop_
_entity_poly.entity_id
_entity_poly.type
_entity_poly.pdbx_seq_one_letter_code
_entity_poly.pdbx_strand_id
1 'polypeptide(L)'
;MHTLNCYLTLRDGKCHIIGGTPGGDFQPQSGVQIITNLLDFGMNPQAAVDAPRWWSYPGTDPASINTELELRVEPEMPEKTIKGSAKVGPQSHTSEPGAIRRQGSIDCP
;
A
#
# COMPACT_ATOMS: atom_id res chain seq x y z
N MET A 1 18.34 7.73 -5.71
CA MET A 1 16.94 7.27 -5.83
C MET A 1 16.35 7.23 -4.43
N HIS A 2 15.09 7.63 -4.24
CA HIS A 2 14.42 7.62 -2.92
C HIS A 2 12.98 7.12 -3.05
N THR A 3 12.40 6.70 -1.94
CA THR A 3 11.03 6.17 -1.87
C THR A 3 10.00 7.18 -1.35
N LEU A 4 10.44 8.36 -0.87
CA LEU A 4 9.54 9.42 -0.39
C LEU A 4 8.53 9.82 -1.50
N ASN A 5 7.25 9.59 -1.21
CA ASN A 5 6.17 9.87 -2.14
C ASN A 5 4.96 10.46 -1.39
N CYS A 6 4.54 11.65 -1.82
CA CYS A 6 3.29 12.29 -1.42
C CYS A 6 2.48 12.58 -2.67
N TYR A 7 1.16 12.69 -2.52
CA TYR A 7 0.26 12.95 -3.64
C TYR A 7 -0.71 14.09 -3.34
N LEU A 8 -1.08 14.79 -4.42
CA LEU A 8 -2.11 15.82 -4.44
C LEU A 8 -2.98 15.57 -5.67
N THR A 9 -4.29 15.59 -5.51
CA THR A 9 -5.24 15.55 -6.62
C THR A 9 -5.97 16.88 -6.76
N LEU A 10 -6.34 17.18 -8.00
CA LEU A 10 -7.13 18.35 -8.34
C LEU A 10 -8.54 17.92 -8.76
N ARG A 11 -9.53 18.76 -8.44
CA ARG A 11 -10.89 18.69 -8.98
C ARG A 11 -11.28 20.09 -9.43
N ASP A 12 -11.66 20.23 -10.69
CA ASP A 12 -12.02 21.51 -11.29
C ASP A 12 -10.93 22.59 -11.12
N GLY A 13 -9.67 22.18 -11.26
CA GLY A 13 -8.49 23.05 -11.10
C GLY A 13 -8.18 23.45 -9.66
N LYS A 14 -8.92 22.95 -8.66
CA LYS A 14 -8.71 23.24 -7.24
C LYS A 14 -8.16 22.02 -6.51
N CYS A 15 -7.37 22.27 -5.47
CA CYS A 15 -6.90 21.21 -4.57
C CYS A 15 -8.09 20.45 -3.99
N HIS A 16 -8.05 19.12 -4.08
CA HIS A 16 -9.13 18.24 -3.67
C HIS A 16 -8.68 17.26 -2.57
N ILE A 17 -7.61 16.50 -2.80
CA ILE A 17 -7.07 15.55 -1.82
C ILE A 17 -5.57 15.75 -1.71
N ILE A 18 -5.04 15.74 -0.49
CA ILE A 18 -3.61 15.72 -0.18
C ILE A 18 -3.37 14.52 0.73
N GLY A 19 -2.32 13.75 0.46
CA GLY A 19 -1.98 12.61 1.29
C GLY A 19 -0.54 12.13 1.13
N GLY A 20 -0.14 11.25 2.03
CA GLY A 20 1.16 10.61 2.07
C GLY A 20 1.19 9.57 3.19
N THR A 21 2.13 8.65 3.10
CA THR A 21 2.37 7.62 4.12
C THR A 21 3.86 7.31 4.17
N PRO A 22 4.44 6.94 5.32
CA PRO A 22 5.73 6.25 5.34
C PRO A 22 5.59 4.84 4.74
N GLY A 23 6.71 4.16 4.44
CA GLY A 23 6.70 2.74 4.09
C GLY A 23 7.63 2.28 2.96
N GLY A 24 8.62 3.07 2.54
CA GLY A 24 9.52 2.62 1.45
C GLY A 24 8.78 2.41 0.13
N ASP A 25 9.03 1.28 -0.54
CA ASP A 25 8.37 0.91 -1.82
C ASP A 25 6.85 0.74 -1.71
N PHE A 26 6.31 0.63 -0.48
CA PHE A 26 4.88 0.58 -0.22
C PHE A 26 4.18 1.94 -0.45
N GLN A 27 4.90 3.06 -0.34
CA GLN A 27 4.29 4.41 -0.38
C GLN A 27 3.42 4.67 -1.61
N PRO A 28 3.91 4.49 -2.86
CA PRO A 28 3.08 4.72 -4.05
C PRO A 28 1.93 3.70 -4.15
N GLN A 29 2.13 2.46 -3.69
CA GLN A 29 1.13 1.39 -3.75
C GLN A 29 -0.04 1.66 -2.79
N SER A 30 0.25 2.12 -1.57
CA SER A 30 -0.76 2.55 -0.60
C SER A 30 -1.48 3.81 -1.07
N GLY A 31 -0.73 4.77 -1.63
CA GLY A 31 -1.30 6.01 -2.15
C GLY A 31 -2.35 5.78 -3.24
N VAL A 32 -2.08 4.92 -4.22
CA VAL A 32 -3.06 4.61 -5.28
C VAL A 32 -4.32 3.93 -4.73
N GLN A 33 -4.18 3.04 -3.74
CA GLN A 33 -5.33 2.39 -3.10
C GLN A 33 -6.23 3.40 -2.37
N ILE A 34 -5.64 4.33 -1.60
CA ILE A 34 -6.40 5.38 -0.90
C ILE A 34 -7.08 6.31 -1.90
N ILE A 35 -6.39 6.73 -2.97
CA ILE A 35 -6.96 7.59 -4.01
C ILE A 35 -8.13 6.87 -4.71
N THR A 36 -7.98 5.58 -5.03
CA THR A 36 -9.05 4.76 -5.63
C THR A 36 -10.26 4.67 -4.70
N ASN A 37 -10.04 4.42 -3.41
CA ASN A 37 -11.11 4.38 -2.41
C ASN A 37 -11.88 5.71 -2.32
N LEU A 38 -11.17 6.83 -2.36
CA LEU A 38 -11.76 8.18 -2.29
C LEU A 38 -12.50 8.57 -3.57
N LEU A 39 -11.88 8.36 -4.74
CA LEU A 39 -12.37 8.87 -6.02
C LEU A 39 -13.32 7.90 -6.73
N ASP A 40 -12.97 6.61 -6.78
CA ASP A 40 -13.72 5.61 -7.54
C ASP A 40 -14.81 4.95 -6.70
N PHE A 41 -14.52 4.66 -5.42
CA PHE A 41 -15.50 4.04 -4.51
C PHE A 41 -16.27 5.05 -3.65
N GLY A 42 -15.93 6.35 -3.72
CA GLY A 42 -16.62 7.41 -2.99
C GLY A 42 -16.59 7.23 -1.47
N MET A 43 -15.58 6.53 -0.93
CA MET A 43 -15.43 6.32 0.50
C MET A 43 -15.11 7.64 1.20
N ASN A 44 -15.52 7.76 2.47
CA ASN A 44 -15.03 8.85 3.31
C ASN A 44 -13.54 8.65 3.66
N PRO A 45 -12.80 9.71 4.03
CA PRO A 45 -11.36 9.60 4.27
C PRO A 45 -10.95 8.57 5.32
N GLN A 46 -11.70 8.43 6.41
CA GLN A 46 -11.39 7.46 7.46
C GLN A 46 -11.56 6.02 6.93
N ALA A 47 -12.69 5.74 6.29
CA ALA A 47 -12.94 4.43 5.69
C ALA A 47 -11.94 4.08 4.57
N ALA A 48 -11.49 5.07 3.79
CA ALA A 48 -10.50 4.86 2.74
C ALA A 48 -9.13 4.46 3.30
N VAL A 49 -8.76 4.99 4.47
CA VAL A 49 -7.51 4.65 5.18
C VAL A 49 -7.61 3.33 5.95
N ASP A 50 -8.78 3.03 6.52
CA ASP A 50 -9.03 1.81 7.30
C ASP A 50 -9.26 0.56 6.42
N ALA A 51 -9.50 0.75 5.12
CA ALA A 51 -9.66 -0.36 4.19
C ALA A 51 -8.39 -1.22 4.12
N PRO A 52 -8.51 -2.57 4.11
CA PRO A 52 -7.36 -3.47 4.06
C PRO A 52 -6.58 -3.30 2.75
N ARG A 53 -5.25 -3.25 2.85
CA ARG A 53 -4.35 -2.98 1.73
C ARG A 53 -3.62 -4.23 1.26
N TRP A 54 -3.13 -4.14 0.03
CA TRP A 54 -2.22 -5.12 -0.58
C TRP A 54 -1.00 -4.41 -1.18
N TRP A 55 0.08 -5.15 -1.39
CA TRP A 55 1.24 -4.64 -2.11
C TRP A 55 2.08 -5.75 -2.73
N SER A 56 2.70 -5.44 -3.85
CA SER A 56 3.68 -6.28 -4.51
C SER A 56 5.02 -6.17 -3.78
N TYR A 57 5.69 -7.32 -3.59
CA TYR A 57 7.02 -7.44 -3.00
C TYR A 57 7.83 -8.50 -3.78
N PRO A 58 9.15 -8.37 -3.97
CA PRO A 58 10.02 -7.30 -3.50
C PRO A 58 9.82 -5.98 -4.28
N GLY A 59 10.23 -4.88 -3.64
CA GLY A 59 10.24 -3.57 -4.26
C GLY A 59 11.57 -3.31 -4.99
N THR A 60 12.11 -2.10 -4.82
CA THR A 60 13.38 -1.69 -5.43
C THR A 60 14.58 -1.85 -4.50
N ASP A 61 14.39 -2.37 -3.28
CA ASP A 61 15.46 -2.65 -2.31
C ASP A 61 16.40 -3.76 -2.82
N PRO A 62 17.70 -3.45 -3.08
CA PRO A 62 18.71 -4.42 -3.51
C PRO A 62 18.87 -5.62 -2.56
N ALA A 63 18.58 -5.45 -1.28
CA ALA A 63 18.65 -6.54 -0.30
C ALA A 63 17.60 -7.63 -0.56
N SER A 64 16.52 -7.30 -1.28
CA SER A 64 15.40 -8.19 -1.57
C SER A 64 15.25 -8.54 -3.05
N ILE A 65 16.21 -8.14 -3.91
CA ILE A 65 16.09 -8.27 -5.36
C ILE A 65 16.01 -9.72 -5.87
N ASN A 66 16.54 -10.67 -5.10
CA ASN A 66 16.50 -12.11 -5.40
C ASN A 66 15.34 -12.82 -4.70
N THR A 67 14.45 -12.10 -4.02
CA THR A 67 13.25 -12.69 -3.42
C THR A 67 12.21 -12.91 -4.51
N GLU A 68 11.52 -14.05 -4.45
CA GLU A 68 10.40 -14.34 -5.35
C GLU A 68 9.30 -13.29 -5.22
N LEU A 69 8.67 -12.96 -6.36
CA LEU A 69 7.56 -12.02 -6.39
C LEU A 69 6.36 -12.61 -5.64
N GLU A 70 5.84 -11.85 -4.69
CA GLU A 70 4.68 -12.20 -3.89
C GLU A 70 3.72 -11.01 -3.75
N LEU A 71 2.43 -11.33 -3.58
CA LEU A 71 1.42 -10.36 -3.24
C LEU A 71 1.21 -10.40 -1.72
N ARG A 72 1.59 -9.34 -1.01
CA ARG A 72 1.32 -9.23 0.42
C ARG A 72 -0.03 -8.55 0.64
N VAL A 73 -0.76 -8.99 1.65
CA VAL A 73 -2.07 -8.44 2.03
C VAL A 73 -2.16 -8.26 3.55
N GLU A 74 -2.90 -7.24 4.00
CA GLU A 74 -3.18 -7.05 5.43
C GLU A 74 -4.08 -8.18 5.98
N PRO A 75 -3.98 -8.51 7.28
CA PRO A 75 -4.78 -9.57 7.93
C PRO A 75 -6.29 -9.43 7.77
N GLU A 76 -6.78 -8.19 7.68
CA GLU A 76 -8.19 -7.87 7.57
C GLU A 76 -8.74 -8.08 6.15
N MET A 77 -7.88 -8.45 5.18
CA MET A 77 -8.29 -8.73 3.82
C MET A 77 -9.28 -9.91 3.76
N PRO A 78 -10.47 -9.76 3.15
CA PRO A 78 -11.45 -10.84 3.11
C PRO A 78 -10.90 -12.11 2.44
N GLU A 79 -11.11 -13.28 3.06
CA GLU A 79 -10.61 -14.57 2.53
C GLU A 79 -11.05 -14.84 1.08
N LYS A 80 -12.26 -14.41 0.72
CA LYS A 80 -12.77 -14.54 -0.65
C LYS A 80 -11.88 -13.80 -1.65
N THR A 81 -11.36 -12.64 -1.28
CA THR A 81 -10.44 -11.83 -2.09
C THR A 81 -9.08 -12.52 -2.22
N ILE A 82 -8.53 -13.02 -1.11
CA ILE A 82 -7.25 -13.76 -1.07
C ILE A 82 -7.31 -15.02 -1.95
N LYS A 83 -8.39 -15.81 -1.83
CA LYS A 83 -8.59 -17.01 -2.66
C LYS A 83 -8.84 -16.65 -4.13
N GLY A 84 -9.35 -15.45 -4.40
CA GLY A 84 -9.54 -14.91 -5.74
C GLY A 84 -8.23 -14.53 -6.41
N SER A 85 -7.34 -13.82 -5.71
CA SER A 85 -6.05 -13.35 -6.25
C SER A 85 -5.11 -14.49 -6.64
N ALA A 86 -5.11 -15.60 -5.89
CA ALA A 86 -4.31 -16.79 -6.19
C ALA A 86 -4.61 -17.43 -7.56
N LYS A 87 -5.74 -17.09 -8.19
CA LYS A 87 -6.11 -17.58 -9.53
C LYS A 87 -5.51 -16.74 -10.66
N VAL A 88 -5.03 -15.54 -10.37
CA VAL A 88 -4.70 -14.50 -11.37
C VAL A 88 -3.25 -14.01 -11.25
N GLY A 89 -2.55 -14.34 -10.17
CA GLY A 89 -1.19 -13.86 -9.93
C GLY A 89 -0.42 -14.65 -8.86
N PRO A 90 0.72 -14.11 -8.39
CA PRO A 90 1.55 -14.72 -7.36
C PRO A 90 0.78 -15.08 -6.10
N GLN A 91 1.29 -16.06 -5.34
CA GLN A 91 0.66 -16.48 -4.09
C GLN A 91 0.54 -15.29 -3.12
N SER A 92 -0.62 -15.19 -2.49
CA SER A 92 -0.91 -14.11 -1.56
C SER A 92 -0.46 -14.51 -0.16
N HIS A 93 0.38 -13.68 0.47
CA HIS A 93 0.87 -13.88 1.82
C HIS A 93 0.29 -12.83 2.76
N THR A 94 -0.35 -13.28 3.84
CA THR A 94 -0.86 -12.39 4.88
C THR A 94 0.32 -11.83 5.67
N SER A 95 0.46 -10.51 5.69
CA SER A 95 1.51 -9.84 6.46
C SER A 95 1.17 -9.81 7.94
N GLU A 96 2.17 -9.88 8.83
CA GLU A 96 1.92 -9.66 10.26
C GLU A 96 1.41 -8.24 10.54
N PRO A 97 0.57 -8.03 11.58
CA PRO A 97 0.19 -6.71 12.03
C PRO A 97 1.42 -5.84 12.30
N GLY A 98 1.55 -4.72 11.57
CA GLY A 98 2.71 -3.85 11.68
C GLY A 98 3.95 -4.29 10.88
N ALA A 99 3.83 -5.26 9.96
CA ALA A 99 4.90 -5.64 9.03
C ALA A 99 5.37 -4.50 8.09
N ILE A 100 4.68 -3.36 8.10
CA ILE A 100 5.12 -2.11 7.47
C ILE A 100 6.26 -1.43 8.29
N ARG A 101 6.48 -1.81 9.56
CA ARG A 101 7.49 -1.19 10.44
C ARG A 101 8.89 -1.85 10.35
N ARG A 102 9.85 -0.96 10.10
CA ARG A 102 11.33 -1.04 10.19
C ARG A 102 12.10 -1.69 9.03
N GLN A 103 11.92 -1.17 7.82
CA GLN A 103 13.08 -1.00 6.92
C GLN A 103 13.83 0.27 7.37
N GLY A 104 14.66 0.14 8.42
CA GLY A 104 15.44 1.24 9.01
C GLY A 104 14.71 1.98 10.14
N SER A 105 15.09 1.67 11.38
CA SER A 105 14.80 2.52 12.52
C SER A 105 15.55 3.84 12.41
N ILE A 106 14.84 4.92 12.10
CA ILE A 106 15.22 6.23 12.65
C ILE A 106 14.59 6.26 14.04
N ASP A 107 15.36 5.83 15.03
CA ASP A 107 15.07 6.19 16.41
C ASP A 107 15.29 7.71 16.49
N CYS A 108 14.20 8.46 16.52
CA CYS A 108 14.22 9.86 16.90
C CYS A 108 14.31 9.91 18.44
N PRO A 109 15.16 10.78 19.02
CA PRO A 109 15.32 10.87 20.48
C PRO A 109 14.03 11.23 21.21
#